data_AF-A0AA51L5E1-F1
#
_entry.id   AF-A0AA51L5E1-F1
#
_cell.length_a   1.000
_cell.length_b   1.000
_cell.length_c   1.000
_cell.angle_alpha   90.00
_cell.angle_beta   90.00
_cell.angle_gamma   90.00
#
_symmetry.space_group_name_H-M   'P 1'
#
loop_
_entity.id
_entity.type
_entity.pdbx_description
1 polymer ?
#
loop_
_entity_poly.entity_id
_entity_poly.type
_entity_poly.pdbx_seq_one_letter_code
_entity_poly.pdbx_strand_id
1 'polypeptide(L)'
;MFPTFNDFIDAYPKYQKFSNSLIARDVYGFLSHINNIYRMITANNNGKNALYGVLNDLESRFGGKSDFDFLDGFVKQCVGTMIKFILLQFGYEKNIQKDMPRGSFIYFTSAMSYQKKHAGRFKLVQTLSIEPFVS
;
A
#
# COMPACT_ATOMS: atom_id res chain seq x y z
N MET A 1 12.33 0.37 -14.22
CA MET A 1 10.91 -0.02 -14.07
C MET A 1 10.57 -0.11 -12.59
N PHE A 2 9.35 0.29 -12.19
CA PHE A 2 8.92 0.15 -10.80
C PHE A 2 8.65 -1.34 -10.48
N PRO A 3 8.90 -1.84 -9.25
CA PRO A 3 8.78 -3.26 -8.94
C PRO A 3 7.35 -3.81 -9.15
N THR A 4 7.28 -5.01 -9.72
CA THR A 4 6.07 -5.77 -10.03
C THR A 4 5.63 -6.67 -8.88
N PHE A 5 4.46 -7.31 -9.02
CA PHE A 5 3.99 -8.30 -8.06
C PHE A 5 4.92 -9.53 -8.00
N ASN A 6 5.51 -9.93 -9.13
CA ASN A 6 6.45 -11.06 -9.15
C ASN A 6 7.73 -10.70 -8.38
N ASP A 7 8.25 -9.48 -8.56
CA ASP A 7 9.40 -9.01 -7.75
C ASP A 7 9.10 -9.04 -6.24
N PHE A 8 7.86 -8.73 -5.85
CA PHE A 8 7.41 -8.84 -4.46
C PHE A 8 7.37 -10.31 -3.99
N ILE A 9 6.80 -11.21 -4.78
CA ILE A 9 6.70 -12.64 -4.45
C ILE A 9 8.09 -13.28 -4.34
N ASP A 10 9.01 -12.92 -5.22
CA ASP A 10 10.41 -13.38 -5.21
C ASP A 10 11.15 -12.84 -3.98
N ALA A 11 10.93 -11.57 -3.62
CA ALA A 11 11.53 -10.95 -2.44
C ALA A 11 10.96 -11.49 -1.11
N TYR A 12 9.74 -12.06 -1.11
CA TYR A 12 9.08 -12.58 0.08
C TYR A 12 8.53 -14.00 -0.14
N PRO A 13 9.39 -15.05 -0.16
CA PRO A 13 8.99 -16.42 -0.49
C PRO A 13 7.88 -17.00 0.40
N LYS A 14 7.71 -16.49 1.63
CA LYS A 14 6.60 -16.89 2.51
C LYS A 14 5.21 -16.64 1.89
N TYR A 15 5.09 -15.71 0.94
CA TYR A 15 3.85 -15.38 0.25
C TYR A 15 3.68 -16.10 -1.10
N GLN A 16 4.54 -17.07 -1.44
CA GLN A 16 4.50 -17.83 -2.69
C GLN A 16 3.14 -18.50 -2.96
N LYS A 17 2.36 -18.83 -1.92
CA LYS A 17 0.99 -19.35 -2.09
C LYS A 17 0.07 -18.41 -2.87
N PHE A 18 0.38 -17.12 -2.94
CA PHE A 18 -0.38 -16.10 -3.66
C PHE A 18 0.16 -15.81 -5.07
N SER A 19 1.21 -16.50 -5.54
CA SER A 19 1.83 -16.24 -6.86
C SER A 19 0.84 -16.29 -8.03
N ASN A 20 -0.15 -17.18 -7.93
CA ASN A 20 -1.23 -17.37 -8.91
C ASN A 20 -2.55 -16.70 -8.51
N SER A 21 -2.63 -15.99 -7.38
CA SER A 21 -3.86 -15.27 -6.99
C SER A 21 -3.98 -13.98 -7.80
N LEU A 22 -5.07 -13.88 -8.57
CA LEU A 22 -5.40 -12.67 -9.31
C LEU A 22 -5.71 -11.52 -8.35
N ILE A 23 -6.44 -11.78 -7.26
CA ILE A 23 -6.78 -10.76 -6.28
C ILE A 23 -5.53 -10.21 -5.58
N ALA A 24 -4.58 -11.07 -5.19
CA ALA A 24 -3.33 -10.62 -4.58
C ALA A 24 -2.52 -9.71 -5.54
N ARG A 25 -2.48 -10.06 -6.83
CA ARG A 25 -1.85 -9.27 -7.88
C ARG A 25 -2.56 -7.93 -8.07
N ASP A 26 -3.88 -7.91 -8.09
CA ASP A 26 -4.69 -6.70 -8.25
C ASP A 26 -4.57 -5.77 -7.05
N VAL A 27 -4.50 -6.32 -5.82
CA VAL A 27 -4.20 -5.55 -4.61
C VAL A 27 -2.82 -4.91 -4.71
N TYR A 28 -1.80 -5.66 -5.14
CA TYR A 28 -0.48 -5.09 -5.35
C TYR A 28 -0.49 -3.99 -6.42
N GLY A 29 -1.16 -4.24 -7.56
CA GLY A 29 -1.34 -3.26 -8.64
C GLY A 29 -2.02 -1.98 -8.15
N PHE A 30 -3.08 -2.11 -7.36
CA PHE A 30 -3.75 -0.99 -6.70
C PHE A 30 -2.79 -0.22 -5.79
N LEU A 31 -2.07 -0.88 -4.88
CA LEU A 31 -1.15 -0.23 -3.94
C LEU A 31 0.03 0.45 -4.64
N SER A 32 0.51 -0.12 -5.75
CA SER A 32 1.64 0.39 -6.53
C SER A 32 1.25 1.45 -7.57
N HIS A 33 -0.04 1.74 -7.74
CA HIS A 33 -0.49 2.83 -8.58
C HIS A 33 0.00 4.18 -8.03
N ILE A 34 0.52 5.07 -8.89
CA ILE A 34 1.20 6.31 -8.50
C ILE A 34 0.40 7.17 -7.50
N ASN A 35 -0.91 7.35 -7.76
CA ASN A 35 -1.79 8.12 -6.88
C ASN A 35 -1.94 7.48 -5.49
N ASN A 36 -1.93 6.15 -5.41
CA ASN A 36 -2.06 5.43 -4.16
C ASN A 36 -0.75 5.43 -3.37
N ILE A 37 0.40 5.32 -4.04
CA ILE A 37 1.70 5.54 -3.41
C ILE A 37 1.77 6.96 -2.82
N TYR A 38 1.38 7.98 -3.60
CA TYR A 38 1.33 9.37 -3.13
C TYR A 38 0.44 9.53 -1.89
N ARG A 39 -0.77 8.97 -1.90
CA ARG A 39 -1.70 9.00 -0.78
C ARG A 39 -1.14 8.29 0.47
N MET A 40 -0.51 7.13 0.29
CA MET A 40 0.13 6.40 1.40
C MET A 40 1.28 7.21 2.02
N ILE A 41 2.16 7.78 1.19
CA ILE A 41 3.27 8.64 1.67
C ILE A 41 2.73 9.89 2.36
N THR A 42 1.71 10.53 1.79
CA THR A 42 1.09 11.74 2.36
C THR A 42 0.45 11.45 3.71
N ALA A 43 -0.34 10.37 3.81
CA ALA A 43 -0.94 9.95 5.08
C ALA A 43 0.14 9.67 6.14
N ASN A 44 1.20 8.97 5.74
CA ASN A 44 2.34 8.68 6.61
C ASN A 44 3.05 9.94 7.12
N ASN A 45 3.34 10.89 6.22
CA ASN A 45 4.01 12.14 6.56
C ASN A 45 3.13 13.05 7.43
N ASN A 46 1.81 12.93 7.32
CA ASN A 46 0.84 13.59 8.19
C ASN A 46 0.64 12.86 9.54
N GLY A 47 1.57 11.98 9.93
CA GLY A 47 1.56 11.32 11.23
C GLY A 47 0.56 10.15 11.36
N LYS A 48 -0.15 9.79 10.29
CA LYS A 48 -1.00 8.58 10.26
C LYS A 48 -0.17 7.35 9.87
N ASN A 49 -0.77 6.17 9.89
CA ASN A 49 -0.16 5.01 9.24
C ASN A 49 -0.31 5.11 7.71
N ALA A 50 0.55 4.43 6.96
CA ALA A 50 0.57 4.56 5.49
C ALA A 50 -0.73 4.04 4.85
N LEU A 51 -1.25 2.91 5.35
CA LEU A 51 -2.44 2.27 4.81
C LEU A 51 -3.68 3.18 4.88
N TYR A 52 -3.77 4.06 5.89
CA TYR A 52 -4.86 5.01 6.07
C TYR A 52 -5.18 5.81 4.81
N GLY A 53 -4.17 6.18 4.00
CA GLY A 53 -4.37 6.98 2.79
C GLY A 53 -5.20 6.29 1.71
N VAL A 54 -5.30 4.97 1.73
CA VAL A 54 -5.91 4.15 0.66
C VAL A 54 -6.92 3.12 1.19
N LEU A 55 -7.10 3.03 2.51
CA LEU A 55 -7.79 1.91 3.13
C LEU A 55 -9.26 1.78 2.73
N ASN A 56 -10.02 2.89 2.67
CA ASN A 56 -11.43 2.86 2.22
C ASN A 56 -11.58 2.24 0.83
N ASP A 57 -10.74 2.65 -0.11
CA ASP A 57 -10.81 2.15 -1.49
C ASP A 57 -10.32 0.69 -1.57
N LEU A 58 -9.34 0.32 -0.75
CA LEU A 58 -8.85 -1.05 -0.67
C LEU A 58 -9.95 -2.00 -0.16
N GLU A 59 -10.60 -1.67 0.95
CA GLU A 59 -11.67 -2.50 1.52
C GLU A 59 -12.89 -2.53 0.60
N SER A 60 -13.29 -1.40 0.02
CA SER A 60 -14.44 -1.35 -0.89
C SER A 60 -14.23 -2.18 -2.17
N ARG A 61 -13.00 -2.28 -2.68
CA ARG A 61 -12.71 -3.00 -3.93
C ARG A 61 -12.42 -4.48 -3.72
N PHE A 62 -11.75 -4.83 -2.63
CA PHE A 62 -11.18 -6.17 -2.43
C PHE A 62 -11.69 -6.88 -1.17
N GLY A 63 -12.49 -6.22 -0.32
CA GLY A 63 -13.10 -6.84 0.85
C GLY A 63 -14.01 -8.02 0.49
N GLY A 64 -13.96 -9.08 1.30
CA GLY A 64 -14.83 -10.26 1.16
C GLY A 64 -14.52 -11.19 -0.02
N LYS A 65 -13.35 -11.09 -0.65
CA LYS A 65 -12.91 -12.00 -1.71
C LYS A 65 -12.26 -13.26 -1.11
N SER A 66 -12.67 -14.44 -1.56
CA SER A 66 -12.39 -15.71 -0.86
C SER A 66 -10.94 -16.20 -0.94
N ASP A 67 -10.21 -15.94 -2.02
CA ASP A 67 -8.83 -16.41 -2.22
C ASP A 67 -7.77 -15.45 -1.63
N PHE A 68 -8.18 -14.26 -1.21
CA PHE A 68 -7.34 -13.25 -0.57
C PHE A 68 -8.16 -12.47 0.47
N ASP A 69 -8.76 -13.20 1.42
CA ASP A 69 -9.71 -12.66 2.37
C ASP A 69 -9.02 -11.78 3.42
N PHE A 70 -9.46 -10.53 3.52
CA PHE A 70 -8.99 -9.60 4.55
C PHE A 70 -9.44 -9.95 5.97
N LEU A 71 -10.23 -11.00 6.21
CA LEU A 71 -10.40 -11.54 7.57
C LEU A 71 -9.19 -12.38 8.02
N ASP A 72 -8.42 -12.95 7.08
CA ASP A 72 -7.22 -13.74 7.38
C ASP A 72 -6.06 -12.83 7.81
N GLY A 73 -5.54 -13.08 9.01
CA GLY A 73 -4.37 -12.37 9.54
C GLY A 73 -3.13 -12.50 8.65
N PHE A 74 -2.95 -13.63 7.97
CA PHE A 74 -1.84 -13.84 7.03
C PHE A 74 -1.96 -12.94 5.78
N VAL A 75 -3.19 -12.79 5.26
CA VAL A 75 -3.48 -11.86 4.15
C VAL A 75 -3.24 -10.42 4.57
N LYS A 76 -3.71 -10.01 5.77
CA LYS A 76 -3.44 -8.64 6.29
C LYS A 76 -1.94 -8.36 6.40
N GLN A 77 -1.16 -9.32 6.88
CA GLN A 77 0.30 -9.21 6.94
C GLN A 77 0.93 -9.14 5.55
N CYS A 78 0.39 -9.88 4.57
CA CYS A 78 0.80 -9.81 3.17
C CYS A 78 0.63 -8.39 2.63
N VAL A 79 -0.56 -7.80 2.77
CA VAL A 79 -0.85 -6.40 2.38
C VAL A 79 0.12 -5.42 3.05
N GLY A 80 0.34 -5.54 4.37
CA GLY A 80 1.29 -4.70 5.08
C GLY A 80 2.73 -4.86 4.59
N THR A 81 3.11 -6.05 4.10
CA THR A 81 4.43 -6.31 3.54
C THR A 81 4.56 -5.80 2.10
N MET A 82 3.49 -5.83 1.29
CA MET A 82 3.44 -5.16 -0.01
C MET A 82 3.69 -3.66 0.14
N ILE A 83 3.03 -3.00 1.10
CA ILE A 83 3.23 -1.58 1.39
C ILE A 83 4.68 -1.32 1.82
N LYS A 84 5.24 -2.17 2.70
CA LYS A 84 6.67 -2.08 3.07
C LYS A 84 7.57 -2.13 1.83
N PHE A 85 7.34 -3.09 0.94
CA PHE A 85 8.15 -3.29 -0.26
C PHE A 85 8.09 -2.09 -1.21
N ILE A 86 6.89 -1.54 -1.42
CA ILE A 86 6.65 -0.35 -2.24
C ILE A 86 7.32 0.88 -1.63
N LEU A 87 7.09 1.17 -0.35
CA LEU A 87 7.61 2.38 0.29
C LEU A 87 9.13 2.37 0.46
N LEU A 88 9.74 1.18 0.60
CA LEU A 88 11.19 1.03 0.60
C LEU A 88 11.84 1.59 -0.68
N GLN A 89 11.16 1.47 -1.82
CA GLN A 89 11.64 2.04 -3.10
C GLN A 89 11.81 3.56 -3.06
N PHE A 90 11.13 4.24 -2.12
CA PHE A 90 11.19 5.69 -1.90
C PHE A 90 12.02 6.07 -0.66
N GLY A 91 12.70 5.10 -0.03
CA GLY A 91 13.59 5.32 1.10
C GLY A 91 12.92 5.31 2.48
N TYR A 92 11.71 4.76 2.56
CA TYR A 92 10.95 4.65 3.80
C TYR A 92 11.14 3.28 4.45
N GLU A 93 11.44 3.29 5.75
CA GLU A 93 11.54 2.09 6.58
C GLU A 93 10.44 2.07 7.64
N LYS A 94 10.10 0.86 8.11
CA LYS A 94 9.13 0.68 9.19
C LYS A 94 9.58 1.46 10.43
N ASN A 95 8.64 2.17 11.05
CA ASN A 95 8.89 2.91 12.29
C ASN A 95 8.12 2.29 13.46
N ILE A 96 6.83 2.62 13.59
CA ILE A 96 5.97 2.12 14.66
C ILE A 96 4.64 1.66 14.07
N GLN A 97 4.01 0.67 14.70
CA GLN A 97 2.63 0.30 14.39
C GLN A 97 1.70 1.32 15.06
N LYS A 98 0.68 1.78 14.34
CA LYS A 98 -0.33 2.71 14.86
C LYS A 98 -1.71 2.13 14.65
N ASP A 99 -2.56 2.34 15.64
CA ASP A 99 -3.96 1.98 15.55
C ASP A 99 -4.70 2.89 14.57
N MET A 100 -5.72 2.31 13.95
CA MET A 100 -6.73 3.07 13.22
C MET A 100 -7.75 3.63 14.20
N PRO A 101 -8.41 4.76 13.89
CA PRO A 101 -9.54 5.22 14.68
C PRO A 101 -10.63 4.13 14.69
N ARG A 102 -11.19 3.87 15.88
CA ARG A 102 -12.19 2.81 16.07
C ARG A 102 -13.40 3.06 15.17
N GLY A 103 -13.92 2.00 14.55
CA GLY A 103 -15.10 2.05 13.69
C GLY A 103 -14.89 2.69 12.32
N SER A 104 -13.66 3.08 11.96
CA SER A 104 -13.39 3.70 10.65
C SER A 104 -13.24 2.69 9.51
N PHE A 105 -12.89 1.43 9.81
CA PHE A 105 -12.57 0.41 8.82
C PHE A 105 -13.02 -0.98 9.29
N ILE A 106 -13.28 -1.88 8.35
CA ILE A 106 -13.91 -3.18 8.59
C ILE A 106 -12.85 -4.24 8.91
N TYR A 107 -11.77 -4.28 8.14
CA TYR A 107 -10.83 -5.40 8.18
C TYR A 107 -9.53 -5.03 8.89
N PHE A 108 -9.04 -3.80 8.74
CA PHE A 108 -7.75 -3.38 9.30
C PHE A 108 -7.92 -2.47 10.51
N THR A 109 -7.44 -2.91 11.68
CA THR A 109 -7.52 -2.15 12.94
C THR A 109 -6.24 -1.38 13.27
N SER A 110 -5.12 -1.74 12.65
CA SER A 110 -3.82 -1.06 12.81
C SER A 110 -2.95 -1.30 11.58
N ALA A 111 -1.95 -0.44 11.38
CA ALA A 111 -0.95 -0.61 10.33
C ALA A 111 0.36 0.09 10.70
N MET A 112 1.42 -0.20 9.95
CA MET A 112 2.71 0.44 10.14
C MET A 112 2.68 1.90 9.67
N SER A 113 3.27 2.79 10.47
CA SER A 113 3.86 4.01 9.97
C SER A 113 5.33 3.77 9.61
N TYR A 114 5.86 4.67 8.82
CA TYR A 114 7.18 4.60 8.21
C TYR A 114 7.91 5.92 8.42
N GLN A 115 9.23 5.86 8.36
CA GLN A 115 10.08 7.05 8.41
C GLN A 115 11.02 7.01 7.21
N LYS A 116 11.21 8.15 6.56
CA LYS A 116 12.22 8.29 5.51
C LYS A 116 13.60 8.25 6.15
N LYS A 117 14.39 7.21 5.86
CA LYS A 117 15.71 6.98 6.45
C LYS A 117 16.85 7.19 5.46
N HIS A 118 16.60 6.98 4.19
CA HIS A 118 17.61 7.04 3.15
C HIS A 118 17.04 7.61 1.84
N ALA A 119 17.91 7.84 0.85
CA ALA A 119 17.48 8.16 -0.50
C ALA A 119 16.82 6.91 -1.13
N GLY A 120 15.61 7.08 -1.68
CA GLY A 120 14.94 6.03 -2.41
C GLY A 120 15.56 5.80 -3.79
N ARG A 121 15.37 4.59 -4.33
CA ARG A 121 15.62 4.29 -5.75
C ARG A 121 14.72 5.11 -6.68
N PHE A 122 13.55 5.52 -6.18
CA PHE A 122 12.58 6.33 -6.89
C PHE A 122 12.18 7.56 -6.08
N LYS A 123 11.69 8.58 -6.79
CA LYS A 123 11.10 9.80 -6.22
C LYS A 123 9.76 10.05 -6.90
N LEU A 124 8.73 10.41 -6.13
CA LEU A 124 7.49 10.92 -6.70
C LEU A 124 7.69 12.37 -7.15
N VAL A 125 7.29 12.66 -8.38
CA VAL A 125 7.29 14.01 -8.95
C VAL A 125 5.83 14.38 -9.20
N GLN A 126 5.35 15.40 -8.50
CA GLN A 126 3.99 15.92 -8.68
C GLN A 126 4.04 17.08 -9.68
N THR A 127 3.21 16.99 -10.71
CA THR A 127 3.01 18.06 -11.69
C THR A 127 1.61 18.59 -11.54
N LEU A 128 1.48 19.90 -11.32
CA LEU A 128 0.20 20.61 -11.32
C LEU A 128 0.10 21.37 -12.64
N SER A 129 -1.01 21.24 -13.35
CA SER A 129 -1.33 22.07 -14.52
C SER A 129 -2.67 22.76 -14.31
N ILE A 130 -2.78 23.96 -14.85
CA ILE A 130 -4.00 24.75 -14.95
C ILE A 130 -4.17 25.02 -16.44
N GLU A 131 -5.31 24.65 -17.00
CA GLU A 131 -5.61 24.83 -18.41
C GLU A 131 -6.72 25.87 -18.59
N PRO A 132 -6.66 26.69 -19.66
CA PRO A 132 -7.65 27.71 -19.92
C PRO A 132 -9.01 27.10 -20.23
N PHE A 133 -10.07 27.81 -19.85
CA PHE A 133 -11.43 27.47 -20.27
C PHE A 133 -11.56 27.80 -21.76
N VAL A 134 -11.68 26.78 -22.61
CA VAL A 134 -11.92 26.97 -24.05
C VAL A 134 -13.43 27.15 -24.23
N SER A 135 -13.86 28.35 -24.63
CA SER A 135 -15.23 28.67 -25.01
C SER A 135 -15.59 28.08 -26.38
#